data_AF-A0A9X2JZ81-F1
#
_entry.id   AF-A0A9X2JZ81-F1
#
_cell.length_a   1.000
_cell.length_b   1.000
_cell.length_c   1.000
_cell.angle_alpha   90.00
_cell.angle_beta   90.00
_cell.angle_gamma   90.00
#
_symmetry.space_group_name_H-M   'P 1'
#
loop_
_entity.id
_entity.type
_entity.pdbx_description
1 polymer ?
#
loop_
_entity_poly.entity_id
_entity_poly.type
_entity_poly.pdbx_seq_one_letter_code
_entity_poly.pdbx_strand_id
1 'polypeptide(L)' 'MLHAHCADAGRDPSGILISCQVRHDGDPAATAAAAYAFAEAGADLAIVHLRPPYHPSVPEPLASALRES' A
#
# COMPACT_ATOMS: atom_id res chain seq x y z
N MET A 1 -10.45 -12.54 16.46
CA MET A 1 -10.82 -11.43 15.56
C MET A 1 -10.20 -10.14 16.10
N LEU A 2 -9.65 -9.28 15.24
CA LEU A 2 -8.89 -8.07 15.64
C LEU A 2 -9.65 -7.16 16.61
N HIS A 3 -10.88 -6.78 16.27
CA HIS A 3 -11.72 -5.89 17.07
C HIS A 3 -11.95 -6.38 18.52
N ALA A 4 -12.14 -7.69 18.71
CA ALA A 4 -12.29 -8.27 20.05
C ALA A 4 -11.01 -8.10 20.89
N HIS A 5 -9.85 -8.32 20.29
CA HIS A 5 -8.58 -8.15 20.99
C HIS A 5 -8.26 -6.68 21.27
N CYS A 6 -8.66 -5.76 20.39
CA CYS A 6 -8.58 -4.32 20.66
C CYS A 6 -9.40 -3.93 21.89
N ALA A 7 -10.61 -4.48 22.03
CA ALA A 7 -11.45 -4.27 23.22
C ALA A 7 -10.80 -4.81 24.49
N ASP A 8 -10.26 -6.03 24.47
CA ASP A 8 -9.54 -6.62 25.61
C ASP A 8 -8.32 -5.79 26.04
N ALA A 9 -7.64 -5.17 25.07
CA ALA A 9 -6.46 -4.35 25.29
C ALA A 9 -6.76 -2.86 25.58
N GLY A 10 -8.02 -2.42 25.56
CA GLY A 10 -8.39 -1.00 25.70
C GLY A 10 -7.85 -0.10 24.58
N ARG A 11 -7.66 -0.65 23.37
CA ARG A 11 -7.19 0.09 22.19
C ARG A 11 -8.34 0.44 21.25
N ASP A 12 -8.30 1.66 20.72
CA ASP A 12 -9.12 2.05 19.58
C ASP A 12 -8.59 1.38 18.29
N PRO A 13 -9.38 0.54 17.61
CA PRO A 13 -8.97 -0.07 16.35
C PRO A 13 -8.77 0.94 15.23
N SER A 14 -9.40 2.12 15.28
CA SER A 14 -9.24 3.16 14.23
C SER A 14 -7.83 3.76 14.20
N GLY A 15 -7.08 3.63 15.30
CA GLY A 15 -5.67 4.05 15.37
C GLY A 15 -4.68 3.01 14.83
N ILE A 16 -5.16 1.90 14.26
CA ILE A 16 -4.30 0.88 13.64
C ILE A 16 -4.05 1.26 12.19
N LEU A 17 -2.79 1.55 11.85
CA LEU A 17 -2.37 1.68 10.46
C LEU A 17 -2.36 0.29 9.79
N ILE A 18 -3.23 0.11 8.81
CA ILE A 18 -3.35 -1.09 7.99
C ILE A 18 -2.47 -0.92 6.75
N SER A 19 -1.43 -1.73 6.64
CA SER A 19 -0.57 -1.73 5.44
C SER A 19 -0.89 -2.89 4.51
N CYS A 20 -0.67 -2.68 3.21
CA CYS A 20 -0.75 -3.70 2.17
C CYS A 20 0.56 -3.77 1.40
N GLN A 21 0.78 -4.92 0.75
CA GLN A 21 1.96 -5.17 -0.08
C GLN A 21 1.55 -5.14 -1.54
N VAL A 22 2.19 -4.27 -2.33
CA VAL A 22 1.96 -4.18 -3.78
C VAL A 22 3.24 -4.57 -4.49
N ARG A 23 3.14 -5.47 -5.47
CA ARG A 23 4.29 -5.86 -6.28
C ARG A 23 4.36 -4.95 -7.50
N HIS A 24 5.52 -4.34 -7.73
CA HIS A 24 5.78 -3.62 -8.98
C HIS A 24 6.41 -4.57 -10.02
N ASP A 25 5.73 -4.73 -11.15
CA ASP A 25 6.15 -5.62 -12.24
C ASP A 25 6.58 -4.86 -13.52
N GLY A 26 6.88 -3.56 -13.39
CA GLY A 26 7.37 -2.70 -14.48
C GLY A 26 6.33 -1.73 -15.04
N ASP A 27 5.07 -1.83 -14.60
CA ASP A 27 3.98 -0.92 -14.98
C ASP A 27 3.60 -0.02 -13.78
N PRO A 28 3.97 1.28 -13.80
CA PRO A 28 3.58 2.25 -12.78
C PRO A 28 2.06 2.41 -12.61
N ALA A 29 1.30 2.42 -13.70
CA ALA A 29 -0.14 2.65 -13.65
C ALA A 29 -0.87 1.46 -13.03
N ALA A 30 -0.49 0.23 -13.41
CA ALA A 30 -1.03 -0.98 -12.78
C ALA A 30 -0.67 -1.05 -11.30
N THR A 31 0.53 -0.60 -10.92
CA THR A 31 0.97 -0.55 -9.51
C THR A 31 0.12 0.42 -8.71
N ALA A 32 -0.13 1.62 -9.25
CA ALA A 32 -1.01 2.59 -8.62
C ALA A 32 -2.43 2.02 -8.48
N ALA A 33 -3.03 1.50 -9.55
CA ALA A 33 -4.38 0.92 -9.51
C ALA A 33 -4.53 -0.17 -8.42
N ALA A 34 -3.52 -1.03 -8.26
CA ALA A 34 -3.52 -2.03 -7.19
C ALA A 34 -3.45 -1.42 -5.79
N ALA A 35 -2.64 -0.38 -5.59
CA ALA A 35 -2.58 0.35 -4.32
C ALA A 35 -3.92 1.01 -3.96
N TYR A 36 -4.59 1.65 -4.93
CA TYR A 36 -5.91 2.26 -4.71
C TYR A 36 -6.99 1.22 -4.45
N ALA A 37 -6.95 0.05 -5.11
CA ALA A 37 -7.87 -1.04 -4.80
C ALA A 37 -7.75 -1.52 -3.34
N PHE A 38 -6.54 -1.51 -2.76
CA PHE A 38 -6.36 -1.79 -1.34
C PHE A 38 -6.81 -0.64 -0.44
N ALA A 39 -6.65 0.62 -0.87
CA ALA A 39 -7.16 1.77 -0.14
C ALA A 39 -8.70 1.73 -0.02
N GLU A 40 -9.41 1.44 -1.12
CA GLU A 40 -10.87 1.23 -1.12
C GLU A 40 -11.30 0.05 -0.23
N ALA A 41 -10.42 -0.94 -0.04
CA ALA A 41 -10.64 -2.06 0.87
C ALA A 41 -10.26 -1.77 2.33
N GLY A 42 -9.77 -0.56 2.64
CA GLY A 42 -9.45 -0.10 4.00
C GLY A 42 -7.98 -0.17 4.40
N ALA A 43 -7.05 -0.23 3.43
CA ALA A 43 -5.62 -0.05 3.72
C ALA A 43 -5.25 1.44 3.80
N ASP A 44 -4.45 1.80 4.79
CA ASP A 44 -3.93 3.16 4.99
C ASP A 44 -2.59 3.40 4.29
N LEU A 45 -1.83 2.32 4.05
CA LEU A 45 -0.47 2.40 3.51
C LEU A 45 -0.19 1.28 2.51
N ALA A 46 0.30 1.64 1.33
CA ALA A 46 0.85 0.69 0.38
C ALA A 46 2.39 0.63 0.48
N ILE A 47 2.92 -0.59 0.63
CA ILE A 47 4.36 -0.87 0.55
C ILE A 47 4.63 -1.48 -0.82
N VAL A 48 5.29 -0.73 -1.70
CA VAL A 48 5.60 -1.18 -3.06
C VAL A 48 6.94 -1.92 -3.08
N HIS A 49 6.90 -3.20 -3.43
CA HIS A 49 8.10 -4.01 -3.64
C HIS A 49 8.63 -3.85 -5.06
N LEU A 50 9.81 -3.24 -5.18
CA LEU A 50 10.62 -3.25 -6.39
C LEU A 50 11.43 -4.56 -6.44
N ARG A 51 11.45 -5.23 -7.60
CA ARG A 51 12.28 -6.43 -7.78
C ARG A 51 13.64 -6.09 -8.39
N PRO A 52 14.71 -6.82 -8.02
CA PRO A 52 15.95 -6.79 -8.77
C PRO A 52 15.73 -7.13 -10.26
N PRO A 53 16.52 -6.53 -11.18
CA PRO A 53 17.54 -5.52 -10.90
C PRO A 53 16.94 -4.16 -10.56
N TYR A 54 17.39 -3.55 -9.46
CA TYR A 54 16.95 -2.22 -9.08
C TYR A 54 17.51 -1.20 -10.08
N HIS A 55 16.63 -0.57 -10.85
CA HIS A 55 17.03 0.47 -11.81
C HIS A 55 16.60 1.85 -11.30
N PRO A 56 17.49 2.85 -11.25
CA PRO A 56 17.20 4.17 -10.69
C PRO A 56 16.14 4.96 -11.47
N SER A 57 15.77 4.52 -12.68
CA SER A 57 14.68 5.13 -13.45
C SER A 57 13.28 4.69 -13.02
N VAL A 58 13.15 3.71 -12.11
CA VAL A 58 11.84 3.17 -11.68
C VAL A 58 11.09 4.08 -10.69
N PRO A 59 11.75 4.72 -9.69
CA PRO A 59 11.02 5.48 -8.67
C PRO A 59 10.23 6.67 -9.20
N GLU A 60 10.77 7.45 -10.14
CA GLU A 60 10.09 8.68 -10.60
C GLU A 60 8.78 8.39 -11.36
N PRO A 61 8.73 7.49 -12.35
CA PRO A 61 7.46 7.13 -13.00
C PRO A 61 6.43 6.54 -12.04
N LEU A 62 6.88 5.72 -11.08
CA LEU A 62 6.01 5.15 -10.06
C LEU A 62 5.43 6.23 -9.13
N ALA A 63 6.25 7.18 -8.69
CA ALA A 63 5.81 8.28 -7.84
C ALA A 63 4.79 9.18 -8.58
N SER A 64 4.99 9.44 -9.86
CA SER A 64 4.04 10.22 -10.66
C SER A 64 2.70 9.48 -10.83
N ALA A 65 2.71 8.19 -11.15
CA ALA A 65 1.48 7.39 -11.25
C ALA A 65 0.68 7.38 -9.93
N LEU A 66 1.36 7.31 -8.77
CA LEU A 66 0.72 7.37 -7.46
C LEU A 66 0.18 8.75 -7.08
N ARG A 67 0.69 9.84 -7.66
CA ARG A 67 0.20 11.22 -7.40
C ARG A 67 -1.02 11.59 -8.26
N GLU A 68 -1.13 10.99 -9.44
CA GLU A 68 -2.13 11.32 -10.45
C GLU A 68 -3.41 10.48 -10.36
N SER A 69 -3.45 9.50 -9.46
CA SER A 69 -4.54 8.53 -9.29
C SER A 69 -5.55 8.92 -8.22
#